data_AF-A0A4V5PN64-F1
#
_entry.id   AF-A0A4V5PN64-F1
#
_cell.length_a   1.000
_cell.length_b   1.000
_cell.length_c   1.000
_cell.angle_alpha   90.00
_cell.angle_beta   90.00
_cell.angle_gamma   90.00
#
_symmetry.space_group_name_H-M   'P 1'
#
loop_
_entity.id
_entity.type
_entity.pdbx_description
1 polymer ?
#
loop_
_entity_poly.entity_id
_entity_poly.type
_entity_poly.pdbx_seq_one_letter_code
_entity_poly.pdbx_strand_id
1 'polypeptide(L)'
;MHPTEPSTPTRGGTMTFTNVGAPGWWPRRIDRASGDPACTYKDGTDTWGGHCCMKEQHTTSTTLAPFDEEMTLIMKAIRLKQLAIYQPGADASSWSMISSWDAKSGHGSNLVVTEGQMTSSDFTGDLTKKDCVNYFMQEASFACGDGKDYYCPSDPGINHLGWSGSKLIVFLGSMTFDDAGVSKCDGGGQGHAGPWVAFVASELIRDGGRKWNGLCNCYSKTGSVGDGCGEINVFEVVLDNNQYSNREFMSTGVRSYQAGHVGGNVCGEGCDRDAFADDVEVVDACAKKAYTSGPEIEVGGDAEGCPVWRRPIGDRYFMILLDEKQREIQVAVIHPEKIPAAAAEMLPLLPGALSRNAIDALLSMRLPE
;
A
#
# COMPACT_ATOMS: atom_id res chain seq x y z
N MET A 1 1.51 24.08 -7.41
CA MET A 1 2.40 23.56 -6.35
C MET A 1 1.83 23.86 -4.98
N HIS A 2 1.77 22.86 -4.09
CA HIS A 2 1.39 23.05 -2.68
C HIS A 2 2.54 23.68 -1.88
N PRO A 3 2.26 24.54 -0.89
CA PRO A 3 3.26 24.89 0.11
C PRO A 3 3.71 23.64 0.85
N THR A 4 5.02 23.42 0.91
CA THR A 4 5.62 22.30 1.63
C THR A 4 6.09 22.75 3.01
N GLU A 5 5.94 21.88 4.00
CA GLU A 5 6.50 22.06 5.33
C GLU A 5 8.03 22.07 5.22
N PRO A 6 8.74 23.08 5.76
CA PRO A 6 10.20 23.12 5.70
C PRO A 6 10.82 21.89 6.37
N SER A 7 11.70 21.20 5.65
CA SER A 7 12.53 20.12 6.18
C SER A 7 13.86 20.08 5.45
N THR A 8 14.88 19.48 6.06
CA THR A 8 16.19 19.27 5.41
C THR A 8 16.01 18.47 4.11
N PRO A 9 16.49 18.97 2.96
CA PRO A 9 16.48 18.22 1.72
C PRO A 9 17.30 16.95 1.82
N THR A 10 16.74 15.86 1.32
CA THR A 10 17.34 14.52 1.29
C THR A 10 17.47 14.04 -0.14
N ARG A 11 18.37 13.07 -0.37
CA ARG A 11 18.54 12.35 -1.64
C ARG A 11 17.40 11.39 -1.96
N GLY A 12 16.42 11.23 -1.08
CA GLY A 12 15.32 10.30 -1.29
C GLY A 12 15.71 8.86 -0.98
N GLY A 13 14.85 7.95 -1.41
CA GLY A 13 15.10 6.52 -1.39
C GLY A 13 14.18 5.79 -2.36
N THR A 14 14.66 4.70 -2.93
CA THR A 14 13.85 3.77 -3.73
C THR A 14 14.05 2.34 -3.23
N MET A 15 13.03 1.51 -3.33
CA MET A 15 13.11 0.06 -3.14
C MET A 15 12.39 -0.61 -4.31
N THR A 16 13.08 -1.53 -4.99
CA THR A 16 12.57 -2.17 -6.20
C THR A 16 12.41 -3.66 -5.98
N PHE A 17 11.21 -4.18 -6.15
CA PHE A 17 10.96 -5.62 -6.18
C PHE A 17 10.92 -6.08 -7.63
N THR A 18 11.71 -7.10 -7.96
CA THR A 18 11.84 -7.62 -9.33
C THR A 18 11.35 -9.06 -9.42
N ASN A 19 11.12 -9.52 -10.66
CA ASN A 19 10.63 -10.88 -10.95
C ASN A 19 9.30 -11.21 -10.25
N VAL A 20 8.45 -10.21 -10.05
CA VAL A 20 7.17 -10.35 -9.34
C VAL A 20 6.15 -11.08 -10.23
N GLY A 21 5.23 -11.83 -9.63
CA GLY A 21 4.13 -12.49 -10.31
C GLY A 21 4.42 -13.94 -10.71
N ALA A 22 3.60 -14.87 -10.22
CA ALA A 22 3.52 -16.24 -10.72
C ALA A 22 2.13 -16.85 -10.48
N PRO A 23 1.81 -17.98 -11.16
CA PRO A 23 0.60 -18.71 -10.90
C PRO A 23 0.50 -19.08 -9.42
N GLY A 24 -0.70 -19.03 -8.90
CA GLY A 24 -0.93 -19.20 -7.48
C GLY A 24 -2.41 -19.32 -7.18
N TRP A 25 -2.72 -19.32 -5.90
CA TRP A 25 -4.10 -19.36 -5.45
C TRP A 25 -4.23 -18.72 -4.07
N TRP A 26 -5.41 -18.18 -3.80
CA TRP A 26 -5.78 -17.61 -2.50
C TRP A 26 -7.12 -18.15 -2.01
N PRO A 27 -7.32 -18.19 -0.68
CA PRO A 27 -8.63 -18.35 -0.07
C PRO A 27 -9.55 -17.20 -0.48
N ARG A 28 -10.63 -17.52 -1.19
CA ARG A 28 -11.69 -16.58 -1.57
C ARG A 28 -12.93 -16.84 -0.74
N ARG A 29 -13.47 -15.81 -0.09
CA ARG A 29 -14.78 -15.89 0.56
C ARG A 29 -15.88 -15.90 -0.49
N ILE A 30 -16.87 -16.77 -0.30
CA ILE A 30 -18.09 -16.82 -1.12
C ILE A 30 -19.33 -16.64 -0.24
N ASP A 31 -20.40 -16.12 -0.82
CA ASP A 31 -21.64 -15.81 -0.08
C ASP A 31 -22.52 -17.07 0.11
N ARG A 32 -22.01 -17.99 0.93
CA ARG A 32 -22.65 -19.27 1.25
C ARG A 32 -22.56 -19.56 2.75
N ALA A 33 -23.48 -20.39 3.24
CA ALA A 33 -23.48 -20.83 4.62
C ALA A 33 -22.23 -21.70 4.91
N SER A 34 -21.70 -21.60 6.12
CA SER A 34 -20.65 -22.50 6.59
C SER A 34 -21.11 -23.96 6.50
N GLY A 35 -20.25 -24.84 5.98
CA GLY A 35 -20.57 -26.26 5.76
C GLY A 35 -21.28 -26.58 4.44
N ASP A 36 -21.53 -25.59 3.57
CA ASP A 36 -21.95 -25.84 2.19
C ASP A 36 -20.85 -26.65 1.44
N PRO A 37 -21.19 -27.66 0.61
CA PRO A 37 -20.20 -28.43 -0.15
C PRO A 37 -19.29 -27.59 -1.07
N ALA A 38 -19.69 -26.37 -1.42
CA ALA A 38 -18.85 -25.42 -2.16
C ALA A 38 -17.74 -24.78 -1.31
N CYS A 39 -17.78 -24.90 0.03
CA CYS A 39 -16.74 -24.42 0.93
C CYS A 39 -15.60 -25.45 0.98
N THR A 40 -14.57 -25.25 0.16
CA THR A 40 -13.49 -26.23 -0.03
C THR A 40 -12.21 -25.94 0.75
N TYR A 41 -12.09 -24.79 1.43
CA TYR A 41 -10.83 -24.38 2.06
C TYR A 41 -10.86 -24.20 3.59
N LYS A 42 -11.81 -23.43 4.14
CA LYS A 42 -11.91 -23.15 5.58
C LYS A 42 -13.33 -23.39 6.08
N ASP A 43 -13.48 -24.20 7.13
CA ASP A 43 -14.73 -24.50 7.85
C ASP A 43 -14.78 -23.91 9.28
N GLY A 44 -13.73 -23.19 9.68
CA GLY A 44 -13.60 -22.50 10.96
C GLY A 44 -12.94 -23.31 12.08
N THR A 45 -12.09 -24.28 11.74
CA THR A 45 -11.25 -25.03 12.67
C THR A 45 -9.82 -24.49 12.84
N ASP A 46 -9.48 -23.37 12.17
CA ASP A 46 -8.13 -22.79 12.21
C ASP A 46 -7.84 -21.97 13.49
N THR A 47 -6.58 -21.57 13.66
CA THR A 47 -6.08 -20.83 14.83
C THR A 47 -6.79 -19.50 15.09
N TRP A 48 -7.46 -18.93 14.09
CA TRP A 48 -8.10 -17.62 14.17
C TRP A 48 -9.61 -17.71 14.40
N GLY A 49 -10.19 -18.92 14.35
CA GLY A 49 -11.55 -19.22 14.80
C GLY A 49 -12.67 -18.63 13.94
N GLY A 50 -12.37 -18.27 12.69
CA GLY A 50 -13.34 -17.65 11.79
C GLY A 50 -14.19 -18.64 11.01
N HIS A 51 -15.51 -18.55 11.13
CA HIS A 51 -16.46 -19.38 10.37
C HIS A 51 -16.98 -18.64 9.14
N CYS A 52 -16.34 -18.85 7.98
CA CYS A 52 -16.84 -18.38 6.69
C CYS A 52 -16.68 -19.44 5.61
N CYS A 53 -17.59 -19.43 4.63
CA CYS A 53 -17.44 -20.26 3.45
C CYS A 53 -16.36 -19.72 2.53
N MET A 54 -15.27 -20.48 2.37
CA MET A 54 -14.17 -20.13 1.48
C MET A 54 -13.87 -21.26 0.50
N LYS A 55 -13.46 -20.89 -0.71
CA LYS A 55 -12.94 -21.79 -1.75
C LYS A 55 -11.52 -21.39 -2.13
N GLU A 56 -10.74 -22.34 -2.65
CA GLU A 56 -9.50 -22.00 -3.34
C GLU A 56 -9.80 -21.27 -4.66
N GLN A 57 -9.30 -20.05 -4.80
CA GLN A 57 -9.32 -19.31 -6.06
C GLN A 57 -7.94 -19.35 -6.70
N HIS A 58 -7.85 -19.90 -7.91
CA HIS A 58 -6.59 -20.02 -8.65
C HIS A 58 -6.44 -18.90 -9.68
N THR A 59 -5.20 -18.49 -9.92
CA THR A 59 -4.79 -17.64 -11.04
C THR A 59 -3.60 -18.26 -11.77
N THR A 60 -3.59 -18.10 -13.09
CA THR A 60 -2.47 -18.50 -13.96
C THR A 60 -1.62 -17.31 -14.39
N SER A 61 -1.95 -16.09 -13.93
CA SER A 61 -1.19 -14.90 -14.30
C SER A 61 0.25 -14.98 -13.79
N THR A 62 1.17 -14.55 -14.63
CA THR A 62 2.60 -14.44 -14.34
C THR A 62 3.09 -13.00 -14.38
N THR A 63 2.22 -12.02 -14.65
CA THR A 63 2.64 -10.63 -14.84
C THR A 63 2.96 -9.98 -13.50
N LEU A 64 1.97 -9.87 -12.60
CA LEU A 64 2.16 -9.33 -11.26
C LEU A 64 1.34 -10.06 -10.18
N ALA A 65 0.75 -11.22 -10.49
CA ALA A 65 -0.11 -11.96 -9.56
C ALA A 65 0.48 -12.09 -8.15
N PRO A 66 -0.29 -11.73 -7.10
CA PRO A 66 -1.69 -11.25 -7.08
C PRO A 66 -1.92 -9.74 -7.31
N PHE A 67 -0.89 -8.94 -7.56
CA PHE A 67 -0.99 -7.47 -7.53
C PHE A 67 -1.54 -6.83 -8.82
N ASP A 68 -1.70 -7.62 -9.88
CA ASP A 68 -2.47 -7.28 -11.09
C ASP A 68 -3.98 -7.39 -10.87
N GLU A 69 -4.44 -7.98 -9.77
CA GLU A 69 -5.83 -7.94 -9.36
C GLU A 69 -6.28 -6.51 -9.04
N GLU A 70 -7.58 -6.34 -8.78
CA GLU A 70 -8.14 -5.07 -8.33
C GLU A 70 -7.63 -4.69 -6.94
N MET A 71 -6.89 -3.60 -6.81
CA MET A 71 -6.22 -3.20 -5.56
C MET A 71 -6.84 -1.94 -4.93
N THR A 72 -7.05 -1.97 -3.61
CA THR A 72 -7.52 -0.84 -2.78
C THR A 72 -6.35 -0.23 -2.03
N LEU A 73 -6.27 1.11 -2.04
CA LEU A 73 -5.26 1.87 -1.30
C LEU A 73 -5.75 2.13 0.12
N ILE A 74 -4.88 1.89 1.09
CA ILE A 74 -5.12 2.12 2.50
C ILE A 74 -4.17 3.22 2.97
N MET A 75 -4.72 4.20 3.71
CA MET A 75 -3.92 5.19 4.39
C MET A 75 -4.42 5.42 5.83
N LYS A 76 -3.47 5.69 6.72
CA LYS A 76 -3.73 6.00 8.13
C LYS A 76 -2.64 6.92 8.64
N ALA A 77 -3.02 7.90 9.47
CA ALA A 77 -2.10 8.79 10.18
C ALA A 77 -1.12 9.52 9.26
N ILE A 78 -1.67 10.10 8.18
CA ILE A 78 -0.94 10.88 7.16
C ILE A 78 -1.71 12.17 6.90
N ARG A 79 -1.00 13.29 6.74
CA ARG A 79 -1.57 14.51 6.17
C ARG A 79 -1.35 14.50 4.66
N LEU A 80 -2.38 14.13 3.92
CA LEU A 80 -2.38 14.08 2.46
C LEU A 80 -2.66 15.48 1.89
N LYS A 81 -1.87 15.89 0.89
CA LYS A 81 -2.02 17.18 0.18
C LYS A 81 -2.47 16.98 -1.27
N GLN A 82 -1.94 15.96 -1.93
CA GLN A 82 -2.30 15.58 -3.29
C GLN A 82 -2.21 14.07 -3.45
N LEU A 83 -3.08 13.50 -4.27
CA LEU A 83 -3.07 12.10 -4.68
C LEU A 83 -3.39 12.03 -6.17
N ALA A 84 -2.61 11.24 -6.90
CA ALA A 84 -2.87 10.89 -8.28
C ALA A 84 -2.64 9.39 -8.49
N ILE A 85 -3.54 8.75 -9.22
CA ILE A 85 -3.42 7.38 -9.67
C ILE A 85 -3.43 7.39 -11.19
N TYR A 86 -2.42 6.77 -11.79
CA TYR A 86 -2.28 6.61 -13.22
C TYR A 86 -2.35 5.13 -13.60
N GLN A 87 -2.92 4.86 -14.76
CA GLN A 87 -2.91 3.54 -15.38
C GLN A 87 -2.60 3.66 -16.88
N PRO A 88 -2.15 2.59 -17.55
CA PRO A 88 -2.02 2.58 -19.00
C PRO A 88 -3.30 3.06 -19.68
N GLY A 89 -3.17 3.98 -20.63
CA GLY A 89 -4.27 4.47 -21.44
C GLY A 89 -4.67 3.47 -22.54
N ALA A 90 -5.62 3.87 -23.39
CA ALA A 90 -6.01 3.07 -24.55
C ALA A 90 -4.85 2.87 -25.55
N ASP A 91 -3.93 3.84 -25.62
CA ASP A 91 -2.64 3.67 -26.27
C ASP A 91 -1.61 3.20 -25.22
N ALA A 92 -0.99 2.05 -25.47
CA ALA A 92 0.04 1.45 -24.63
C ALA A 92 1.29 2.33 -24.44
N SER A 93 1.47 3.36 -25.28
CA SER A 93 2.54 4.36 -25.14
C SER A 93 2.22 5.45 -24.10
N SER A 94 0.99 5.49 -23.59
CA SER A 94 0.47 6.54 -22.72
C SER A 94 -0.05 5.98 -21.40
N TRP A 95 0.09 6.77 -20.35
CA TRP A 95 -0.53 6.56 -19.05
C TRP A 95 -1.41 7.75 -18.74
N SER A 96 -2.63 7.50 -18.26
CA SER A 96 -3.61 8.55 -17.96
C SER A 96 -3.90 8.58 -16.47
N MET A 97 -4.07 9.79 -15.91
CA MET A 97 -4.57 9.96 -14.56
C MET A 97 -6.04 9.54 -14.54
N ILE A 98 -6.35 8.50 -13.77
CA ILE A 98 -7.69 7.91 -13.71
C ILE A 98 -8.43 8.20 -12.40
N SER A 99 -7.69 8.53 -11.34
CA SER A 99 -8.25 8.98 -10.06
C SER A 99 -7.33 10.03 -9.46
N SER A 100 -7.89 11.03 -8.79
CA SER A 100 -7.09 12.07 -8.11
C SER A 100 -7.83 12.74 -6.97
N TRP A 101 -7.07 13.44 -6.14
CA TRP A 101 -7.58 14.36 -5.11
C TRP A 101 -6.55 15.44 -4.81
N ASP A 102 -7.00 16.66 -4.56
CA ASP A 102 -6.15 17.80 -4.21
C ASP A 102 -6.75 18.60 -3.06
N ALA A 103 -5.97 18.83 -1.99
CA ALA A 103 -6.43 19.55 -0.80
C ALA A 103 -6.81 21.02 -1.08
N LYS A 104 -6.29 21.63 -2.15
CA LYS A 104 -6.61 23.01 -2.53
C LYS A 104 -8.01 23.14 -3.11
N SER A 105 -8.45 22.14 -3.86
CA SER A 105 -9.81 22.10 -4.38
C SER A 105 -10.75 21.45 -3.37
N GLY A 106 -10.24 20.55 -2.52
CA GLY A 106 -11.08 19.71 -1.65
C GLY A 106 -11.90 18.68 -2.45
N HIS A 107 -11.59 18.48 -3.72
CA HIS A 107 -12.36 17.66 -4.64
C HIS A 107 -11.51 16.52 -5.20
N GLY A 108 -12.09 15.32 -5.20
CA GLY A 108 -11.56 14.17 -5.92
C GLY A 108 -12.18 14.04 -7.31
N SER A 109 -11.53 13.27 -8.17
CA SER A 109 -12.06 12.82 -9.46
C SER A 109 -11.97 11.30 -9.50
N ASN A 110 -13.09 10.61 -9.71
CA ASN A 110 -13.19 9.15 -9.70
C ASN A 110 -12.49 8.55 -8.46
N LEU A 111 -12.74 9.14 -7.30
CA LEU A 111 -12.15 8.73 -6.03
C LEU A 111 -13.19 8.74 -4.92
N VAL A 112 -13.28 7.61 -4.20
CA VAL A 112 -14.05 7.48 -2.98
C VAL A 112 -13.09 7.21 -1.83
N VAL A 113 -13.28 7.97 -0.74
CA VAL A 113 -12.55 7.79 0.53
C VAL A 113 -13.54 7.41 1.61
N THR A 114 -13.25 6.34 2.34
CA THR A 114 -14.14 5.87 3.42
C THR A 114 -13.39 5.63 4.74
N GLU A 115 -14.03 6.04 5.83
CA GLU A 115 -13.69 5.71 7.22
C GLU A 115 -14.91 5.01 7.81
N GLY A 116 -14.89 3.68 7.92
CA GLY A 116 -16.11 2.95 8.27
C GLY A 116 -17.19 3.10 7.19
N GLN A 117 -18.47 2.93 7.54
CA GLN A 117 -19.57 2.69 6.57
C GLN A 117 -19.96 3.93 5.76
N MET A 118 -19.26 5.04 5.95
CA MET A 118 -19.58 6.33 5.35
C MET A 118 -18.56 6.66 4.28
N THR A 119 -19.07 7.03 3.10
CA THR A 119 -18.27 7.71 2.08
C THR A 119 -18.11 9.17 2.49
N SER A 120 -16.91 9.72 2.32
CA SER A 120 -16.62 11.10 2.67
C SER A 120 -16.56 11.95 1.41
N SER A 121 -17.63 12.69 1.11
CA SER A 121 -17.58 13.78 0.13
C SER A 121 -16.72 14.96 0.61
N ASP A 122 -16.47 15.03 1.92
CA ASP A 122 -15.87 16.17 2.62
C ASP A 122 -14.45 15.83 3.10
N PHE A 123 -13.78 14.91 2.41
CA PHE A 123 -12.43 14.47 2.77
C PHE A 123 -11.42 15.63 2.64
N THR A 124 -10.78 15.97 3.77
CA THR A 124 -9.89 17.14 3.90
C THR A 124 -8.40 16.83 3.69
N GLY A 125 -8.03 15.55 3.64
CA GLY A 125 -6.63 15.10 3.61
C GLY A 125 -5.98 14.90 4.98
N ASP A 126 -6.59 15.33 6.08
CA ASP A 126 -6.01 15.18 7.41
C ASP A 126 -6.44 13.86 8.07
N LEU A 127 -5.64 12.80 7.88
CA LEU A 127 -5.84 11.51 8.53
C LEU A 127 -5.13 11.39 9.88
N THR A 128 -4.59 12.48 10.43
CA THR A 128 -3.78 12.44 11.67
C THR A 128 -4.62 12.68 12.93
N LYS A 129 -5.94 12.78 12.84
CA LYS A 129 -6.82 13.09 13.98
C LYS A 129 -7.40 11.86 14.66
N LYS A 130 -7.55 10.77 13.90
CA LYS A 130 -8.06 9.50 14.41
C LYS A 130 -7.13 8.37 14.01
N ASP A 131 -7.03 7.38 14.88
CA ASP A 131 -6.32 6.13 14.66
C ASP A 131 -7.09 5.15 13.76
N CYS A 132 -7.85 5.69 12.79
CA CYS A 132 -8.68 4.93 11.86
C CYS A 132 -7.94 4.60 10.57
N VAL A 133 -8.31 3.47 9.98
CA VAL A 133 -7.89 3.07 8.64
C VAL A 133 -8.86 3.68 7.63
N ASN A 134 -8.31 4.31 6.59
CA ASN A 134 -9.08 4.89 5.50
C ASN A 134 -8.83 4.13 4.21
N TYR A 135 -9.89 3.91 3.44
CA TYR A 135 -9.85 3.19 2.18
C TYR A 135 -10.07 4.13 1.02
N PHE A 136 -9.24 4.02 -0.01
CA PHE A 136 -9.25 4.81 -1.23
C PHE A 136 -9.52 3.87 -2.40
N MET A 137 -10.60 4.15 -3.12
CA MET A 137 -11.14 3.32 -4.21
C MET A 137 -11.67 4.23 -5.34
N GLN A 138 -12.07 3.64 -6.46
CA GLN A 138 -12.77 4.35 -7.53
C GLN A 138 -14.21 4.71 -7.13
N GLU A 139 -14.83 5.67 -7.82
CA GLU A 139 -16.25 5.98 -7.61
C GLU A 139 -17.16 4.83 -8.08
N ALA A 140 -16.76 4.14 -9.15
CA ALA A 140 -17.50 3.02 -9.69
C ALA A 140 -17.76 1.95 -8.61
N SER A 141 -19.03 1.60 -8.43
CA SER A 141 -19.43 0.55 -7.49
C SER A 141 -19.10 -0.84 -8.02
N PHE A 142 -18.83 -1.75 -7.09
CA PHE A 142 -18.76 -3.18 -7.37
C PHE A 142 -20.17 -3.77 -7.46
N ALA A 143 -20.48 -4.45 -8.56
CA ALA A 143 -21.73 -5.18 -8.68
C ALA A 143 -21.62 -6.52 -7.92
N CYS A 144 -22.41 -6.68 -6.86
CA CYS A 144 -22.55 -7.99 -6.24
C CYS A 144 -23.16 -8.97 -7.25
N GLY A 145 -22.48 -10.10 -7.48
CA GLY A 145 -23.00 -11.20 -8.28
C GLY A 145 -24.21 -11.87 -7.62
N ASP A 146 -24.61 -13.04 -8.12
CA ASP A 146 -25.72 -13.85 -7.57
C ASP A 146 -25.40 -14.56 -6.23
N GLY A 147 -24.33 -14.14 -5.55
CA GLY A 147 -23.81 -14.72 -4.31
C GLY A 147 -22.98 -16.01 -4.50
N LYS A 148 -22.81 -16.51 -5.74
CA LYS A 148 -22.11 -17.80 -5.95
C LYS A 148 -20.60 -17.67 -6.14
N ASP A 149 -20.14 -16.56 -6.71
CA ASP A 149 -18.75 -16.42 -7.13
C ASP A 149 -17.88 -15.56 -6.21
N TYR A 150 -18.47 -14.59 -5.52
CA TYR A 150 -17.80 -13.63 -4.64
C TYR A 150 -18.66 -13.28 -3.43
N TYR A 151 -18.03 -13.00 -2.29
CA TYR A 151 -18.72 -12.45 -1.13
C TYR A 151 -19.15 -10.99 -1.38
N CYS A 152 -20.41 -10.68 -1.05
CA CYS A 152 -20.98 -9.34 -1.14
C CYS A 152 -21.08 -8.74 0.27
N PRO A 153 -20.20 -7.81 0.67
CA PRO A 153 -20.31 -7.19 1.98
C PRO A 153 -21.55 -6.30 2.05
N SER A 154 -22.23 -6.34 3.20
CA SER A 154 -23.32 -5.42 3.55
C SER A 154 -22.82 -4.03 3.96
N ASP A 155 -21.75 -3.58 3.31
CA ASP A 155 -20.98 -2.41 3.69
C ASP A 155 -20.77 -1.47 2.50
N PRO A 156 -21.60 -0.42 2.37
CA PRO A 156 -21.57 0.43 1.19
C PRO A 156 -20.24 1.14 1.02
N GLY A 157 -19.54 1.47 2.11
CA GLY A 157 -18.27 2.20 2.03
C GLY A 157 -17.08 1.39 1.50
N ILE A 158 -17.25 0.10 1.17
CA ILE A 158 -16.21 -0.72 0.50
C ILE A 158 -16.75 -1.43 -0.75
N ASN A 159 -17.98 -1.09 -1.17
CA ASN A 159 -18.62 -1.62 -2.37
C ASN A 159 -18.21 -0.84 -3.63
N HIS A 160 -16.92 -0.58 -3.76
CA HIS A 160 -16.31 0.16 -4.85
C HIS A 160 -15.19 -0.65 -5.50
N LEU A 161 -14.88 -0.33 -6.75
CA LEU A 161 -13.78 -0.96 -7.47
C LEU A 161 -12.45 -0.33 -7.01
N GLY A 162 -11.44 -1.15 -6.73
CA GLY A 162 -10.04 -0.71 -6.70
C GLY A 162 -9.45 -0.58 -8.10
N TRP A 163 -8.11 -0.56 -8.21
CA TRP A 163 -7.38 -0.40 -9.48
C TRP A 163 -6.67 -1.69 -9.90
N SER A 164 -6.99 -2.22 -11.09
CA SER A 164 -6.46 -3.49 -11.63
C SER A 164 -5.29 -3.30 -12.58
N GLY A 165 -4.43 -4.31 -12.73
CA GLY A 165 -3.29 -4.28 -13.66
C GLY A 165 -2.21 -3.27 -13.26
N SER A 166 -1.47 -2.77 -14.25
CA SER A 166 -0.39 -1.79 -14.06
C SER A 166 -0.94 -0.45 -13.54
N LYS A 167 -0.24 0.14 -12.56
CA LYS A 167 -0.69 1.37 -11.87
C LYS A 167 0.46 2.10 -11.21
N LEU A 168 0.36 3.42 -11.20
CA LEU A 168 1.28 4.34 -10.54
C LEU A 168 0.46 5.21 -9.59
N ILE A 169 0.75 5.09 -8.30
CA ILE A 169 0.15 5.89 -7.23
C ILE A 169 1.21 6.86 -6.77
N VAL A 170 0.87 8.15 -6.75
CA VAL A 170 1.75 9.21 -6.30
C VAL A 170 0.98 10.11 -5.37
N PHE A 171 1.56 10.41 -4.21
CA PHE A 171 0.95 11.36 -3.29
C PHE A 171 1.98 12.26 -2.62
N LEU A 172 1.59 13.51 -2.41
CA LEU A 172 2.30 14.44 -1.54
C LEU A 172 1.67 14.37 -0.16
N GLY A 173 2.46 14.08 0.87
CA GLY A 173 1.96 14.11 2.24
C GLY A 173 3.05 14.14 3.30
N SER A 174 2.64 14.29 4.55
CA SER A 174 3.50 14.30 5.73
C SER A 174 3.05 13.26 6.73
N MET A 175 4.03 12.55 7.31
CA MET A 175 3.85 11.62 8.43
C MET A 175 4.27 12.25 9.76
N THR A 176 4.49 13.58 9.78
CA THR A 176 4.91 14.35 10.95
C THR A 176 3.70 14.98 11.63
N PHE A 177 3.38 14.49 12.82
CA PHE A 177 2.30 15.00 13.68
C PHE A 177 2.55 14.57 15.14
N ASP A 178 1.82 15.22 16.06
CA ASP A 178 1.84 14.90 17.49
C ASP A 178 0.75 13.88 17.85
N ASP A 179 1.14 12.86 18.63
CA ASP A 179 0.28 11.75 19.06
C ASP A 179 -0.70 12.17 20.16
N ALA A 180 -0.41 13.24 20.92
CA ALA A 180 -1.21 13.69 22.04
C ALA A 180 -2.66 14.04 21.65
N GLY A 181 -2.87 14.45 20.39
CA GLY A 181 -4.17 14.84 19.85
C GLY A 181 -4.92 13.76 19.09
N VAL A 182 -4.38 12.54 18.96
CA VAL A 182 -4.98 11.50 18.13
C VAL A 182 -5.95 10.66 18.96
N SER A 183 -7.21 10.57 18.54
CA SER A 183 -8.20 9.73 19.21
C SER A 183 -8.21 8.31 18.65
N LYS A 184 -8.64 7.32 19.45
CA LYS A 184 -8.96 5.98 18.94
C LYS A 184 -10.06 6.02 17.89
N CYS A 185 -10.09 5.02 17.01
CA CYS A 185 -11.04 4.97 15.91
C CYS A 185 -12.50 4.79 16.36
N ASP A 186 -12.73 3.99 17.40
CA ASP A 186 -14.02 3.76 18.04
C ASP A 186 -14.40 4.85 19.07
N GLY A 187 -13.58 5.89 19.20
CA GLY A 187 -13.71 6.92 20.23
C GLY A 187 -13.16 6.46 21.60
N GLY A 188 -13.25 7.33 22.60
CA GLY A 188 -13.02 6.92 24.00
C GLY A 188 -11.55 6.80 24.46
N GLY A 189 -10.64 7.60 23.94
CA GLY A 189 -9.28 7.71 24.47
C GLY A 189 -8.25 8.10 23.43
N GLN A 190 -6.98 8.09 23.83
CA GLN A 190 -5.84 8.35 22.94
C GLN A 190 -5.56 7.12 22.06
N GLY A 191 -5.37 7.36 20.76
CA GLY A 191 -4.98 6.36 19.77
C GLY A 191 -3.48 6.08 19.76
N HIS A 192 -3.06 5.07 18.99
CA HIS A 192 -1.66 4.70 18.81
C HIS A 192 -1.31 4.79 17.32
N ALA A 193 -1.29 6.02 16.82
CA ALA A 193 -1.25 6.30 15.39
C ALA A 193 0.13 6.06 14.77
N GLY A 194 0.34 4.83 14.29
CA GLY A 194 1.41 4.48 13.35
C GLY A 194 0.99 4.89 11.92
N PRO A 195 1.74 5.77 11.25
CA PRO A 195 1.60 5.98 9.81
C PRO A 195 1.61 4.66 9.06
N TRP A 196 0.61 4.47 8.21
CA TRP A 196 0.50 3.27 7.40
C TRP A 196 -0.03 3.59 6.02
N VAL A 197 0.68 3.10 5.01
CA VAL A 197 0.23 3.02 3.63
C VAL A 197 0.31 1.56 3.20
N ALA A 198 -0.80 1.03 2.73
CA ALA A 198 -0.86 -0.32 2.19
C ALA A 198 -1.60 -0.33 0.86
N PHE A 199 -1.32 -1.34 0.06
CA PHE A 199 -2.06 -1.61 -1.16
C PHE A 199 -2.46 -3.07 -1.16
N VAL A 200 -3.76 -3.34 -1.17
CA VAL A 200 -4.29 -4.69 -0.93
C VAL A 200 -5.27 -5.09 -2.01
N ALA A 201 -5.34 -6.38 -2.33
CA ALA A 201 -6.41 -6.90 -3.17
C ALA A 201 -7.77 -6.52 -2.55
N SER A 202 -8.63 -5.87 -3.35
CA SER A 202 -9.89 -5.26 -2.91
C SER A 202 -10.88 -6.31 -2.40
N GLU A 203 -10.76 -7.54 -2.89
CA GLU A 203 -11.48 -8.69 -2.35
C GLU A 203 -11.22 -8.89 -0.85
N LEU A 204 -9.98 -8.72 -0.37
CA LEU A 204 -9.66 -8.84 1.06
C LEU A 204 -10.40 -7.83 1.92
N ILE A 205 -10.61 -6.62 1.39
CA ILE A 205 -11.37 -5.59 2.09
C ILE A 205 -12.85 -5.95 2.11
N ARG A 206 -13.35 -6.48 1.00
CA ARG A 206 -14.75 -6.87 0.82
C ARG A 206 -15.15 -8.10 1.61
N ASP A 207 -14.23 -8.90 2.11
CA ASP A 207 -14.50 -10.06 2.97
C ASP A 207 -15.11 -9.74 4.35
N GLY A 208 -15.60 -8.51 4.57
CA GLY A 208 -16.62 -8.18 5.58
C GLY A 208 -16.10 -7.79 6.97
N GLY A 209 -14.78 -7.65 7.13
CA GLY A 209 -14.17 -7.35 8.44
C GLY A 209 -13.80 -5.89 8.67
N ARG A 210 -13.68 -5.05 7.63
CA ARG A 210 -13.15 -3.66 7.72
C ARG A 210 -11.86 -3.52 8.53
N LYS A 211 -11.12 -4.62 8.71
CA LYS A 211 -9.90 -4.72 9.49
C LYS A 211 -9.03 -5.78 8.84
N TRP A 212 -7.73 -5.49 8.81
CA TRP A 212 -6.63 -6.40 8.53
C TRP A 212 -6.79 -7.75 9.27
N ASN A 213 -7.43 -7.76 10.46
CA ASN A 213 -7.69 -8.94 11.32
C ASN A 213 -9.15 -9.40 11.37
N GLY A 214 -9.87 -9.36 10.26
CA GLY A 214 -11.17 -10.01 10.14
C GLY A 214 -11.04 -11.53 10.21
N LEU A 215 -12.02 -12.18 10.85
CA LEU A 215 -12.07 -13.64 11.04
C LEU A 215 -11.96 -14.45 9.74
N CYS A 216 -12.31 -13.85 8.60
CA CYS A 216 -12.43 -14.53 7.31
C CYS A 216 -11.52 -13.98 6.22
N ASN A 217 -10.57 -13.12 6.59
CA ASN A 217 -9.59 -12.61 5.65
C ASN A 217 -8.73 -13.77 5.13
N CYS A 218 -8.06 -13.52 4.01
CA CYS A 218 -7.00 -14.38 3.48
C CYS A 218 -5.83 -14.46 4.49
N TYR A 219 -6.04 -15.22 5.56
CA TYR A 219 -4.99 -15.67 6.44
C TYR A 219 -4.53 -17.02 5.94
N SER A 220 -3.37 -16.98 5.31
CA SER A 220 -2.40 -18.05 5.40
C SER A 220 -2.73 -19.33 4.64
N LYS A 221 -2.13 -19.45 3.46
CA LYS A 221 -1.95 -20.75 2.79
C LYS A 221 -1.03 -21.70 3.59
N THR A 222 -0.15 -21.18 4.46
CA THR A 222 1.01 -21.91 5.01
C THR A 222 1.20 -21.85 6.54
N GLY A 223 0.27 -21.24 7.29
CA GLY A 223 0.39 -20.94 8.73
C GLY A 223 0.97 -19.55 9.10
N SER A 224 1.52 -18.76 8.15
CA SER A 224 1.98 -17.38 8.33
C SER A 224 1.00 -16.29 7.84
N VAL A 225 1.09 -15.05 8.36
CA VAL A 225 0.16 -13.95 7.99
C VAL A 225 0.37 -13.48 6.54
N GLY A 226 -0.72 -13.45 5.76
CA GLY A 226 -0.79 -12.77 4.46
C GLY A 226 -0.15 -13.49 3.26
N ASP A 227 0.39 -14.70 3.41
CA ASP A 227 1.10 -15.42 2.34
C ASP A 227 0.26 -15.56 1.05
N GLY A 228 0.72 -14.89 -0.02
CA GLY A 228 0.08 -14.88 -1.33
C GLY A 228 -1.16 -14.00 -1.47
N CYS A 229 -1.63 -13.34 -0.42
CA CYS A 229 -2.95 -12.72 -0.44
C CYS A 229 -3.07 -11.40 -1.21
N GLY A 230 -1.95 -10.89 -1.74
CA GLY A 230 -1.95 -9.64 -2.50
C GLY A 230 -2.03 -8.39 -1.65
N GLU A 231 -1.37 -8.43 -0.50
CA GLU A 231 -1.04 -7.25 0.28
C GLU A 231 0.38 -6.77 -0.05
N ILE A 232 0.52 -5.46 -0.18
CA ILE A 232 1.78 -4.75 -0.09
C ILE A 232 1.67 -3.80 1.10
N ASN A 233 2.43 -4.06 2.16
CA ASN A 233 2.72 -3.04 3.16
C ASN A 233 3.74 -2.11 2.52
N VAL A 234 3.32 -0.91 2.14
CA VAL A 234 4.18 0.00 1.38
C VAL A 234 5.02 0.82 2.34
N PHE A 235 4.38 1.49 3.29
CA PHE A 235 5.06 2.27 4.33
C PHE A 235 4.37 2.00 5.64
N GLU A 236 4.88 1.05 6.41
CA GLU A 236 4.31 0.64 7.70
C GLU A 236 5.23 1.02 8.85
N VAL A 237 4.77 1.94 9.71
CA VAL A 237 5.38 2.14 11.03
C VAL A 237 4.79 1.10 11.98
N VAL A 238 5.60 0.10 12.32
CA VAL A 238 5.20 -0.97 13.25
C VAL A 238 5.22 -0.41 14.67
N LEU A 239 4.05 -0.30 15.30
CA LEU A 239 3.86 0.16 16.68
C LEU A 239 3.16 -0.88 17.55
N ASP A 240 3.38 -2.15 17.25
CA ASP A 240 2.92 -3.23 18.11
C ASP A 240 3.63 -3.19 19.47
N ASN A 241 3.01 -3.76 20.51
CA ASN A 241 3.62 -3.87 21.83
C ASN A 241 4.63 -5.03 21.89
N ASN A 242 5.67 -4.96 21.07
CA ASN A 242 6.72 -5.97 20.95
C ASN A 242 8.08 -5.35 20.53
N GLN A 243 9.13 -6.17 20.45
CA GLN A 243 10.50 -5.74 20.13
C GLN A 243 10.69 -5.14 18.72
N TYR A 244 9.70 -5.25 17.84
CA TYR A 244 9.72 -4.70 16.48
C TYR A 244 9.15 -3.27 16.44
N SER A 245 8.59 -2.78 17.55
CA SER A 245 8.03 -1.44 17.68
C SER A 245 9.09 -0.37 17.45
N ASN A 246 8.89 0.49 16.46
CA ASN A 246 9.74 1.67 16.26
C ASN A 246 9.03 2.74 15.43
N ARG A 247 8.88 3.93 16.01
CA ARG A 247 8.19 5.06 15.38
C ARG A 247 9.01 5.75 14.28
N GLU A 248 10.32 5.57 14.29
CA GLU A 248 11.24 6.32 13.43
C GLU A 248 11.50 5.66 12.08
N PHE A 249 11.05 4.41 11.90
CA PHE A 249 11.27 3.65 10.69
C PHE A 249 9.96 3.11 10.12
N MET A 250 9.98 2.84 8.82
CA MET A 250 8.88 2.21 8.10
C MET A 250 9.38 0.98 7.37
N SER A 251 8.51 -0.02 7.25
CA SER A 251 8.75 -1.23 6.47
C SER A 251 8.03 -1.18 5.12
N THR A 252 8.64 -1.83 4.11
CA THR A 252 7.94 -2.25 2.89
C THR A 252 8.05 -3.76 2.74
N GLY A 253 6.92 -4.45 2.60
CA GLY A 253 6.87 -5.88 2.34
C GLY A 253 5.77 -6.26 1.36
N VAL A 254 6.08 -7.20 0.48
CA VAL A 254 5.21 -7.70 -0.59
C VAL A 254 4.79 -9.12 -0.25
N ARG A 255 3.49 -9.43 -0.32
CA ARG A 255 2.94 -10.77 -0.09
C ARG A 255 2.62 -11.49 -1.39
N SER A 256 3.63 -12.08 -2.03
CA SER A 256 3.54 -12.70 -3.35
C SER A 256 3.14 -14.18 -3.28
N TYR A 257 2.59 -14.74 -4.37
CA TYR A 257 2.38 -16.19 -4.47
C TYR A 257 3.68 -16.99 -4.61
N GLN A 258 4.74 -16.35 -5.12
CA GLN A 258 6.00 -17.00 -5.48
C GLN A 258 6.83 -17.39 -4.27
N ALA A 259 6.92 -16.49 -3.29
CA ALA A 259 7.82 -16.62 -2.15
C ALA A 259 7.14 -16.23 -0.83
N GLY A 260 5.82 -15.98 -0.85
CA GLY A 260 5.07 -15.51 0.30
C GLY A 260 5.50 -14.13 0.73
N HIS A 261 6.14 -14.03 1.88
CA HIS A 261 6.59 -12.75 2.42
C HIS A 261 7.96 -12.36 1.85
N VAL A 262 8.00 -11.28 1.06
CA VAL A 262 9.23 -10.73 0.47
C VAL A 262 9.47 -9.31 1.01
N GLY A 263 10.70 -9.02 1.44
CA GLY A 263 11.02 -7.78 2.13
C GLY A 263 10.45 -7.76 3.54
N GLY A 264 9.85 -6.64 3.96
CA GLY A 264 9.19 -6.50 5.26
C GLY A 264 10.14 -6.41 6.44
N ASN A 265 11.39 -5.99 6.20
CA ASN A 265 12.35 -5.79 7.29
C ASN A 265 11.87 -4.70 8.24
N VAL A 266 12.24 -4.84 9.51
CA VAL A 266 11.87 -3.90 10.57
C VAL A 266 13.11 -3.43 11.32
N CYS A 267 13.16 -2.14 11.63
CA CYS A 267 14.18 -1.57 12.52
C CYS A 267 13.55 -1.38 13.90
N GLY A 268 13.59 -2.41 14.76
CA GLY A 268 12.93 -2.40 16.08
C GLY A 268 13.65 -1.57 17.15
N GLU A 269 13.49 -1.96 18.42
CA GLU A 269 13.98 -1.21 19.60
C GLU A 269 15.51 -0.92 19.60
N GLY A 270 16.31 -1.74 18.91
CA GLY A 270 17.77 -1.59 18.83
C GLY A 270 18.27 -0.65 17.72
N CYS A 271 17.37 0.07 17.06
CA CYS A 271 17.64 0.90 15.91
C CYS A 271 17.32 2.37 16.18
N ASP A 272 18.35 3.21 16.12
CA ASP A 272 18.25 4.65 16.33
C ASP A 272 18.31 5.39 14.99
N ARG A 273 17.39 6.33 14.79
CA ARG A 273 17.32 7.19 13.60
C ARG A 273 18.64 7.91 13.34
N ASP A 274 19.28 8.37 14.41
CA ASP A 274 20.46 9.24 14.35
C ASP A 274 21.76 8.45 14.14
N ALA A 275 21.68 7.12 14.14
CA ALA A 275 22.79 6.25 13.74
C ALA A 275 22.99 6.19 12.22
N PHE A 276 22.07 6.74 11.44
CA PHE A 276 22.10 6.74 9.97
C PHE A 276 22.32 8.15 9.43
N ALA A 277 22.85 8.24 8.20
CA ALA A 277 22.95 9.51 7.49
C ALA A 277 21.58 10.18 7.39
N ASP A 278 21.52 11.48 7.67
CA ASP A 278 20.28 12.24 7.71
C ASP A 278 19.74 12.63 6.34
N ASP A 279 20.57 12.52 5.31
CA ASP A 279 20.33 12.93 3.93
C ASP A 279 19.73 11.84 3.03
N VAL A 280 19.31 10.71 3.57
CA VAL A 280 18.65 9.61 2.83
C VAL A 280 17.41 9.09 3.57
N GLU A 281 16.50 8.49 2.80
CA GLU A 281 15.30 7.87 3.33
C GLU A 281 15.39 6.35 3.40
N VAL A 282 16.22 5.69 2.60
CA VAL A 282 16.37 4.22 2.62
C VAL A 282 17.70 3.80 3.22
N VAL A 283 17.64 2.90 4.19
CA VAL A 283 18.81 2.44 4.97
C VAL A 283 18.81 0.94 5.17
N ASP A 284 19.99 0.39 5.40
CA ASP A 284 20.18 -1.03 5.73
C ASP A 284 20.18 -1.17 7.26
N ALA A 285 19.09 -1.69 7.82
CA ALA A 285 18.92 -1.92 9.25
C ALA A 285 19.96 -2.89 9.82
N CYS A 286 20.39 -3.87 9.03
CA CYS A 286 21.30 -4.93 9.47
C CYS A 286 22.74 -4.44 9.49
N ALA A 287 23.16 -3.71 8.45
CA ALA A 287 24.49 -3.09 8.42
C ALA A 287 24.56 -1.74 9.13
N LYS A 288 23.43 -1.19 9.59
CA LYS A 288 23.30 0.12 10.26
C LYS A 288 23.95 1.26 9.45
N LYS A 289 23.69 1.29 8.14
CA LYS A 289 24.24 2.27 7.21
C LYS A 289 23.20 2.73 6.21
N ALA A 290 23.40 3.91 5.64
CA ALA A 290 22.64 4.35 4.47
C ALA A 290 22.97 3.47 3.25
N TYR A 291 21.97 3.20 2.41
CA TYR A 291 22.24 2.66 1.08
C TYR A 291 22.91 3.74 0.23
N THR A 292 23.84 3.32 -0.63
CA THR A 292 24.46 4.19 -1.64
C THR A 292 23.67 4.25 -2.93
N SER A 293 22.85 3.22 -3.18
CA SER A 293 21.89 3.12 -4.28
C SER A 293 20.67 2.36 -3.78
N GLY A 294 19.49 2.70 -4.30
CA GLY A 294 18.24 2.05 -3.91
C GLY A 294 18.30 0.52 -4.04
N PRO A 295 17.97 -0.24 -2.99
CA PRO A 295 18.05 -1.70 -3.02
C PRO A 295 17.06 -2.34 -4.00
N GLU A 296 17.51 -3.43 -4.61
CA GLU A 296 16.69 -4.34 -5.41
C GLU A 296 16.46 -5.64 -4.64
N ILE A 297 15.23 -6.15 -4.67
CA ILE A 297 14.78 -7.33 -3.93
C ILE A 297 14.12 -8.26 -4.94
N GLU A 298 14.85 -9.29 -5.36
CA GLU A 298 14.31 -10.29 -6.28
C GLU A 298 13.35 -11.24 -5.56
N VAL A 299 12.12 -11.36 -6.07
CA VAL A 299 11.16 -12.33 -5.53
C VAL A 299 11.64 -13.75 -5.80
N GLY A 300 11.85 -14.52 -4.72
CA GLY A 300 12.39 -15.89 -4.80
C GLY A 300 13.91 -15.96 -4.93
N GLY A 301 14.60 -14.81 -4.93
CA GLY A 301 16.07 -14.72 -4.86
C GLY A 301 16.58 -14.55 -3.42
N ASP A 302 17.89 -14.46 -3.29
CA ASP A 302 18.54 -14.11 -2.03
C ASP A 302 18.37 -12.61 -1.75
N ALA A 303 17.95 -12.26 -0.52
CA ALA A 303 17.83 -10.85 -0.12
C ALA A 303 19.17 -10.31 0.40
N GLU A 304 19.65 -9.21 -0.17
CA GLU A 304 20.81 -8.48 0.34
C GLU A 304 20.41 -7.37 1.32
N GLY A 305 21.01 -7.41 2.52
CA GLY A 305 20.78 -6.42 3.57
C GLY A 305 19.36 -6.46 4.13
N CYS A 306 19.04 -5.46 4.95
CA CYS A 306 17.73 -5.35 5.59
C CYS A 306 17.14 -3.97 5.31
N PRO A 307 16.64 -3.74 4.08
CA PRO A 307 16.18 -2.41 3.68
C PRO A 307 14.94 -1.97 4.44
N VAL A 308 15.04 -0.78 5.04
CA VAL A 308 13.96 -0.09 5.75
C VAL A 308 13.98 1.39 5.41
N TRP A 309 12.89 2.10 5.68
CA TRP A 309 12.82 3.53 5.48
C TRP A 309 13.02 4.27 6.79
N ARG A 310 13.85 5.31 6.80
CA ARG A 310 13.75 6.36 7.82
C ARG A 310 12.44 7.10 7.57
N ARG A 311 11.57 7.18 8.58
CA ARG A 311 10.33 7.96 8.50
C ARG A 311 10.70 9.41 8.17
N PRO A 312 10.19 9.99 7.07
CA PRO A 312 10.58 11.34 6.70
C PRO A 312 10.00 12.37 7.67
N ILE A 313 10.76 13.44 7.88
CA ILE A 313 10.29 14.64 8.59
C ILE A 313 9.84 15.65 7.53
N GLY A 314 8.63 16.19 7.69
CA GLY A 314 8.00 17.09 6.72
C GLY A 314 7.36 16.35 5.53
N ASP A 315 7.06 17.10 4.47
CA ASP A 315 6.39 16.54 3.30
C ASP A 315 7.34 15.74 2.40
N ARG A 316 6.83 14.65 1.84
CA ARG A 316 7.47 13.92 0.75
C ARG A 316 6.47 13.60 -0.35
N TYR A 317 6.99 13.47 -1.57
CA TYR A 317 6.29 12.68 -2.58
C TYR A 317 6.60 11.21 -2.33
N PHE A 318 5.55 10.43 -2.19
CA PHE A 318 5.60 8.99 -2.09
C PHE A 318 5.07 8.38 -3.39
N MET A 319 5.74 7.34 -3.86
CA MET A 319 5.41 6.68 -5.13
C MET A 319 5.29 5.17 -4.93
N ILE A 320 4.30 4.58 -5.60
CA ILE A 320 4.09 3.13 -5.71
C ILE A 320 3.80 2.83 -7.18
N LEU A 321 4.72 2.18 -7.86
CA LEU A 321 4.61 1.87 -9.29
C LEU A 321 4.64 0.35 -9.48
N LEU A 322 3.56 -0.20 -10.01
CA LEU A 322 3.39 -1.60 -10.37
C LEU A 322 3.32 -1.68 -11.90
N ASP A 323 4.29 -2.35 -12.53
CA ASP A 323 4.35 -2.50 -13.98
C ASP A 323 4.34 -3.98 -14.39
N GLU A 324 3.25 -4.39 -15.05
CA GLU A 324 3.07 -5.78 -15.51
C GLU A 324 4.05 -6.19 -16.60
N LYS A 325 4.53 -5.22 -17.39
CA LYS A 325 5.42 -5.48 -18.51
C LYS A 325 6.83 -5.85 -18.02
N GLN A 326 7.35 -5.12 -17.02
CA GLN A 326 8.65 -5.43 -16.42
C GLN A 326 8.56 -6.43 -15.26
N ARG A 327 7.36 -6.69 -14.74
CA ARG A 327 7.14 -7.55 -13.56
C ARG A 327 7.84 -6.98 -12.32
N GLU A 328 7.66 -5.67 -12.12
CA GLU A 328 8.35 -4.89 -11.10
C GLU A 328 7.38 -4.10 -10.23
N ILE A 329 7.77 -3.92 -8.96
CA ILE A 329 7.15 -2.99 -8.03
C ILE A 329 8.23 -2.01 -7.56
N GLN A 330 8.09 -0.74 -7.91
CA GLN A 330 8.99 0.34 -7.50
C GLN A 330 8.31 1.22 -6.45
N VAL A 331 8.91 1.30 -5.27
CA VAL A 331 8.48 2.23 -4.21
C VAL A 331 9.52 3.33 -4.09
N ALA A 332 9.10 4.58 -3.90
CA ALA A 332 10.03 5.70 -3.70
C ALA A 332 9.52 6.75 -2.70
N VAL A 333 10.47 7.43 -2.07
CA VAL A 333 10.28 8.62 -1.25
C VAL A 333 11.18 9.73 -1.79
N ILE A 334 10.59 10.87 -2.15
CA ILE A 334 11.26 11.98 -2.84
C ILE A 334 11.02 13.28 -2.10
N HIS A 335 12.09 14.03 -1.80
CA HIS A 335 11.98 15.36 -1.21
C HIS A 335 11.45 16.38 -2.24
N PRO A 336 10.46 17.24 -1.90
CA PRO A 336 9.90 18.21 -2.84
C PRO A 336 10.92 19.21 -3.43
N GLU A 337 11.99 19.51 -2.68
CA GLU A 337 13.08 20.39 -3.12
C GLU A 337 14.22 19.66 -3.89
N LYS A 338 14.16 18.33 -4.01
CA LYS A 338 15.19 17.51 -4.68
C LYS A 338 14.56 16.45 -5.57
N ILE A 339 13.73 16.89 -6.52
CA ILE A 339 13.08 16.02 -7.50
C ILE A 339 14.13 15.51 -8.49
N PRO A 340 14.32 14.18 -8.63
CA PRO A 340 15.27 13.60 -9.57
C PRO A 340 14.80 13.79 -11.01
N ALA A 341 15.72 13.77 -11.96
CA ALA A 341 15.42 13.97 -13.39
C ALA A 341 14.39 12.96 -13.91
N ALA A 342 14.45 11.70 -13.45
CA ALA A 342 13.51 10.65 -13.80
C ALA A 342 12.05 10.98 -13.43
N ALA A 343 11.82 11.78 -12.40
CA ALA A 343 10.49 12.16 -11.94
C ALA A 343 10.04 13.55 -12.41
N ALA A 344 10.85 14.27 -13.21
CA ALA A 344 10.60 15.66 -13.58
C ALA A 344 9.37 15.85 -14.49
N GLU A 345 8.99 14.86 -15.30
CA GLU A 345 7.75 14.90 -16.11
C GLU A 345 6.50 14.81 -15.21
N MET A 346 6.61 14.12 -14.07
CA MET A 346 5.51 13.85 -13.15
C MET A 346 5.40 14.89 -12.03
N LEU A 347 6.52 15.28 -11.42
CA LEU A 347 6.55 16.12 -10.23
C LEU A 347 7.06 17.54 -10.54
N PRO A 348 6.54 18.57 -9.86
CA PRO A 348 5.52 18.56 -8.80
C PRO A 348 4.08 18.70 -9.32
N LEU A 349 3.86 18.62 -10.63
CA LEU A 349 2.62 19.07 -11.26
C LEU A 349 1.52 18.00 -11.30
N LEU A 350 1.88 16.72 -11.29
CA LEU A 350 0.97 15.58 -11.49
C LEU A 350 0.08 15.81 -12.74
N PRO A 351 0.67 15.84 -13.95
CA PRO A 351 -0.07 16.11 -15.17
C PRO A 351 -1.14 15.04 -15.43
N GLY A 352 -2.18 15.34 -16.20
CA GLY A 352 -3.27 14.38 -16.49
C GLY A 352 -2.85 13.14 -17.30
N ALA A 353 -1.65 13.15 -17.89
CA ALA A 353 -1.07 12.03 -18.61
C ALA A 353 0.46 12.01 -18.49
N LEU A 354 1.04 10.82 -18.62
CA LEU A 354 2.46 10.55 -18.63
C LEU A 354 2.81 9.66 -19.84
N SER A 355 4.01 9.82 -20.38
CA SER A 355 4.51 8.91 -21.40
C SER A 355 4.97 7.57 -20.79
N ARG A 356 4.96 6.49 -21.58
CA ARG A 356 5.60 5.22 -21.17
C ARG A 356 7.09 5.43 -20.84
N ASN A 357 7.77 6.33 -21.54
CA ASN A 357 9.16 6.66 -21.24
C ASN A 357 9.33 7.27 -19.84
N ALA A 358 8.39 8.08 -19.37
CA ALA A 358 8.40 8.57 -17.99
C ALA A 358 8.25 7.42 -16.99
N ILE A 359 7.37 6.45 -17.26
CA ILE A 359 7.19 5.26 -16.43
C ILE A 359 8.47 4.42 -16.40
N ASP A 360 9.11 4.18 -17.55
CA ASP A 360 10.38 3.44 -17.64
C ASP A 360 11.53 4.19 -16.93
N ALA A 361 11.53 5.52 -16.96
CA ALA A 361 12.48 6.33 -16.20
C ALA A 361 12.24 6.21 -14.68
N LEU A 362 10.99 6.19 -14.23
CA LEU A 362 10.63 5.98 -12.83
C LEU A 362 11.01 4.56 -12.34
N LEU A 363 10.83 3.53 -13.17
CA LEU A 363 11.26 2.16 -12.86
C LEU A 363 12.79 2.00 -12.78
N SER A 364 13.54 2.76 -13.59
CA SER A 364 15.00 2.71 -13.58
C SER A 364 15.65 3.64 -12.53
N MET A 365 14.85 4.49 -11.88
CA MET A 365 15.31 5.40 -10.83
C MET A 365 15.83 4.63 -9.62
N ARG A 366 17.03 4.96 -9.15
CA ARG A 366 17.62 4.41 -7.93
C ARG A 366 18.04 5.57 -7.03
N LEU A 367 17.31 5.76 -5.93
CA LEU A 367 17.59 6.77 -4.91
C LEU A 367 18.09 6.09 -3.64
N PRO A 368 19.14 6.61 -2.98
CA PRO A 368 20.01 7.70 -3.44
C PRO A 368 20.71 7.34 -4.76
N GLU A 369 21.03 8.34 -5.58
CA GLU A 369 21.83 8.14 -6.82
C GLU A 369 23.33 8.02 -6.54
#